data_AF-A0A367UBF1-F1
#
_entry.id   AF-A0A367UBF1-F1
#
_cell.length_a   1.000
_cell.length_b   1.000
_cell.length_c   1.000
_cell.angle_alpha   90.00
_cell.angle_beta   90.00
_cell.angle_gamma   90.00
#
_symmetry.space_group_name_H-M   'P 1'
#
loop_
_entity.id
_entity.type
_entity.pdbx_description
1 polymer ?
#
loop_
_entity_poly.entity_id
_entity_poly.type
_entity_poly.pdbx_seq_one_letter_code
_entity_poly.pdbx_strand_id
1 'polypeptide(L)'
;MKIAMLEFASSEAVRTTGDAPEVCLLNPETLLLIWDMPTRLWAVPKLETTEGKAISPQATLRLPLGGGGTRLLRVIRRPKDAPVSFLAEAGTLGRKDEITIDPDGDFEFASAGMLLEDVTPSGRLSLMSALLGAWASMFRTRRSKSYTIFLNKLVSEIVDTPQRAKAVAKLSDQQILISAGLPVAFGEIEAVYIVSSFGFRRLALPPHESSEGPQGKKQTYMIADRDGTENGAYLVVTGGRALAIRHLAATPVLPSLSRWWLARGKSDADLREYIIRAIARG
;
A
#
# COMPACT_ATOMS: atom_id res chain seq x y z
N MET A 1 14.57 65.63 11.57
CA MET A 1 15.03 64.78 10.45
C MET A 1 14.44 63.39 10.66
N LYS A 2 13.88 62.81 9.60
CA LYS A 2 13.01 61.62 9.59
C LYS A 2 13.71 60.29 9.94
N ILE A 3 12.86 59.36 10.36
CA ILE A 3 12.99 58.00 10.90
C ILE A 3 13.51 56.94 9.90
N ALA A 4 14.17 55.89 10.42
CA ALA A 4 13.91 54.44 10.17
C ALA A 4 14.98 53.66 10.98
N MET A 5 14.75 53.03 12.13
CA MET A 5 13.71 52.10 12.59
C MET A 5 13.46 50.96 11.60
N LEU A 6 14.35 49.95 11.64
CA LEU A 6 14.10 48.64 11.08
C LEU A 6 13.03 47.96 11.94
N GLU A 7 11.79 48.06 11.50
CA GLU A 7 10.69 47.21 11.98
C GLU A 7 10.97 45.77 11.53
N PHE A 8 11.15 44.88 12.49
CA PHE A 8 10.83 43.48 12.29
C PHE A 8 9.32 43.43 12.05
N ALA A 9 8.91 43.19 10.80
CA ALA A 9 7.53 42.86 10.50
C ALA A 9 7.22 41.50 11.12
N SER A 10 6.75 41.53 12.36
CA SER A 10 5.89 40.50 12.94
C SER A 10 4.63 40.46 12.10
N SER A 11 4.58 39.55 11.11
CA SER A 11 3.31 39.21 10.48
C SER A 11 2.63 38.19 11.39
N GLU A 12 1.70 38.69 12.23
CA GLU A 12 0.62 37.90 12.78
C GLU A 12 -0.16 37.27 11.62
N ALA A 13 0.22 36.05 11.24
CA ALA A 13 -0.59 35.23 10.37
C ALA A 13 -1.71 34.60 11.24
N VAL A 14 -2.92 35.11 11.00
CA VAL A 14 -4.20 34.51 11.37
C VAL A 14 -4.11 32.98 11.37
N ARG A 15 -4.20 32.39 12.57
CA ARG A 15 -4.45 30.96 12.74
C ARG A 15 -5.88 30.66 12.30
N THR A 16 -6.07 30.02 11.14
CA THR A 16 -7.20 29.09 10.92
C THR A 16 -7.03 28.23 9.65
N THR A 17 -6.91 26.92 9.90
CA THR A 17 -7.28 25.73 9.10
C THR A 17 -6.65 25.53 7.73
N GLY A 18 -5.48 24.91 7.75
CA GLY A 18 -4.77 24.32 6.62
C GLY A 18 -3.32 24.18 7.05
N ASP A 19 -3.05 23.24 7.95
CA ASP A 19 -1.69 23.05 8.48
C ASP A 19 -0.73 22.69 7.34
N ALA A 20 0.54 23.09 7.48
CA ALA A 20 1.60 22.69 6.55
C ALA A 20 1.63 21.16 6.46
N PRO A 21 1.95 20.57 5.29
CA PRO A 21 1.96 19.13 5.18
C PRO A 21 3.00 18.51 6.10
N GLU A 22 2.63 17.39 6.69
CA GLU A 22 3.55 16.57 7.46
C GLU A 22 4.54 15.89 6.51
N VAL A 23 5.81 15.82 6.91
CA VAL A 23 6.88 15.20 6.13
C VAL A 23 7.49 14.06 6.92
N CYS A 24 7.45 12.85 6.37
CA CYS A 24 7.99 11.66 7.00
C CYS A 24 8.77 10.79 6.01
N LEU A 25 9.57 9.86 6.51
CA LEU A 25 10.30 8.88 5.73
C LEU A 25 9.42 7.67 5.43
N LEU A 26 9.23 7.36 4.15
CA LEU A 26 8.71 6.05 3.72
C LEU A 26 9.81 4.99 3.74
N ASN A 27 11.03 5.42 3.44
CA ASN A 27 12.30 4.71 3.66
C ASN A 27 13.42 5.78 3.75
N PRO A 28 14.68 5.42 4.09
CA PRO A 28 15.75 6.42 4.28
C PRO A 28 15.98 7.36 3.08
N GLU A 29 15.63 6.93 1.87
CA GLU A 29 15.87 7.64 0.61
C GLU A 29 14.59 8.27 0.01
N THR A 30 13.45 8.14 0.68
CA THR A 30 12.13 8.48 0.12
C THR A 30 11.28 9.17 1.17
N LEU A 31 10.84 10.38 0.85
CA LEU A 31 9.96 11.18 1.70
C LEU A 31 8.51 10.99 1.24
N LEU A 32 7.61 11.03 2.20
CA LEU A 32 6.17 11.09 2.04
C LEU A 32 5.68 12.38 2.68
N LEU A 33 5.04 13.23 1.86
CA LEU A 33 4.35 14.42 2.29
C LEU A 33 2.86 14.08 2.40
N ILE A 34 2.26 14.46 3.52
CA ILE A 34 0.87 14.16 3.86
C ILE A 34 0.15 15.47 4.10
N TRP A 35 -0.92 15.71 3.35
CA TRP A 35 -1.70 16.94 3.47
C TRP A 35 -3.19 16.67 3.50
N ASP A 36 -3.84 17.01 4.59
CA ASP A 36 -5.28 16.86 4.74
C ASP A 36 -6.00 18.14 4.35
N MET A 37 -6.85 18.01 3.34
CA MET A 37 -7.67 19.09 2.82
C MET A 37 -9.12 18.89 3.28
N PRO A 38 -9.79 19.94 3.80
CA PRO A 38 -11.18 19.83 4.24
C PRO A 38 -12.16 19.61 3.08
N THR A 39 -11.72 19.87 1.84
CA THR A 39 -12.54 19.75 0.64
C THR A 39 -12.07 18.61 -0.27
N ARG A 40 -12.95 18.18 -1.17
CA ARG A 40 -12.57 17.27 -2.24
C ARG A 40 -11.69 17.97 -3.27
N LEU A 41 -10.50 17.43 -3.50
CA LEU A 41 -9.62 17.89 -4.57
C LEU A 41 -9.99 17.22 -5.90
N TRP A 42 -10.42 18.01 -6.88
CA TRP A 42 -10.75 17.53 -8.23
C TRP A 42 -9.52 17.47 -9.14
N ALA A 43 -8.62 18.45 -9.02
CA ALA A 43 -7.33 18.47 -9.70
C ALA A 43 -6.21 18.15 -8.70
N VAL A 44 -5.16 17.48 -9.19
CA VAL A 44 -3.94 17.28 -8.42
C VAL A 44 -3.06 18.52 -8.64
N PRO A 45 -2.76 19.29 -7.58
CA PRO A 45 -1.86 20.44 -7.70
C PRO A 45 -0.49 19.94 -8.16
N LYS A 46 0.29 20.77 -8.86
CA LYS A 46 1.66 20.38 -9.20
C LYS A 46 2.57 20.47 -7.98
N LEU A 47 3.60 19.62 -7.93
CA LEU A 47 4.73 19.80 -7.04
C LEU A 47 5.91 20.21 -7.90
N GLU A 48 6.30 21.47 -7.77
CA GLU A 48 7.41 22.08 -8.48
C GLU A 48 8.30 22.76 -7.44
N THR A 49 9.59 22.86 -7.73
CA THR A 49 10.47 23.69 -6.92
C THR A 49 10.08 25.16 -7.03
N THR A 50 10.55 26.01 -6.12
CA THR A 50 10.39 27.48 -6.23
C THR A 50 10.96 28.05 -7.53
N GLU A 51 11.96 27.38 -8.12
CA GLU A 51 12.54 27.69 -9.44
C GLU A 51 11.72 27.12 -10.62
N GLY A 52 10.57 26.49 -10.37
CA GLY A 52 9.72 25.88 -11.40
C GLY A 52 10.28 24.57 -11.99
N LYS A 53 11.27 23.94 -11.35
CA LYS A 53 11.81 22.66 -11.82
C LYS A 53 10.93 21.51 -11.35
N ALA A 54 10.66 20.58 -12.26
CA ALA A 54 9.94 19.35 -11.93
C ALA A 54 10.82 18.42 -11.09
N ILE A 55 10.22 17.79 -10.08
CA ILE A 55 10.89 16.80 -9.23
C ILE A 55 10.67 15.42 -9.82
N SER A 56 11.73 14.62 -9.89
CA SER A 56 11.65 13.26 -10.39
C SER A 56 12.62 12.33 -9.65
N PRO A 57 12.20 11.10 -9.30
CA PRO A 57 10.83 10.58 -9.42
C PRO A 57 9.90 11.23 -8.39
N GLN A 58 8.65 11.44 -8.79
CA GLN A 58 7.57 11.84 -7.89
C GLN A 58 6.29 11.04 -8.17
N ALA A 59 5.46 10.86 -7.16
CA ALA A 59 4.13 10.30 -7.31
C ALA A 59 3.14 11.00 -6.39
N THR A 60 1.86 10.96 -6.75
CA THR A 60 0.79 11.57 -5.95
C THR A 60 -0.41 10.65 -5.88
N LEU A 61 -1.03 10.59 -4.70
CA LEU A 61 -2.25 9.85 -4.45
C LEU A 61 -3.22 10.70 -3.66
N ARG A 62 -4.50 10.65 -4.03
CA ARG A 62 -5.59 11.28 -3.29
C ARG A 62 -6.36 10.18 -2.57
N LEU A 63 -6.51 10.34 -1.27
CA LEU A 63 -7.26 9.43 -0.43
C LEU A 63 -8.52 10.15 0.07
N PRO A 64 -9.73 9.65 -0.28
CA PRO A 64 -10.95 10.19 0.28
C PRO A 64 -11.02 9.89 1.78
N LEU A 65 -11.32 10.93 2.55
CA LEU A 65 -11.53 10.89 4.00
C LEU A 65 -13.02 10.71 4.34
N GLY A 66 -13.32 10.10 5.48
CA GLY A 66 -14.66 9.85 5.99
C GLY A 66 -15.43 11.14 6.24
N GLY A 67 -14.74 12.19 6.70
CA GLY A 67 -15.28 13.54 6.85
C GLY A 67 -15.60 14.28 5.54
N GLY A 68 -15.39 13.66 4.37
CA GLY A 68 -15.67 14.26 3.06
C GLY A 68 -14.50 15.03 2.44
N GLY A 69 -13.40 15.21 3.18
CA GLY A 69 -12.15 15.81 2.71
C GLY A 69 -11.26 14.88 1.89
N THR A 70 -10.04 15.32 1.61
CA THR A 70 -9.03 14.56 0.86
C THR A 70 -7.68 14.60 1.57
N ARG A 71 -7.08 13.43 1.81
CA ARG A 71 -5.66 13.32 2.14
C ARG A 71 -4.83 13.21 0.86
N LEU A 72 -3.97 14.18 0.62
CA LEU A 72 -3.04 14.21 -0.49
C LEU A 72 -1.70 13.63 -0.03
N LEU A 73 -1.33 12.49 -0.60
CA LEU A 73 -0.02 11.88 -0.39
C LEU A 73 0.88 12.21 -1.57
N ARG A 74 2.07 12.75 -1.30
CA ARG A 74 3.12 12.90 -2.32
C ARG A 74 4.39 12.18 -1.91
N VAL A 75 4.96 11.45 -2.84
CA VAL A 75 6.20 10.71 -2.62
C VAL A 75 7.27 11.30 -3.52
N ILE A 76 8.43 11.61 -2.92
CA ILE A 76 9.61 12.12 -3.64
C ILE A 76 10.88 11.45 -3.09
N ARG A 77 11.98 11.55 -3.83
CA ARG A 77 13.29 11.21 -3.27
C ARG A 77 13.71 12.25 -2.24
N ARG A 78 14.36 11.79 -1.17
CA ARG A 78 15.04 12.70 -0.23
C ARG A 78 16.14 13.45 -0.98
N PRO A 79 16.21 14.78 -0.91
CA PRO A 79 17.33 15.54 -1.47
C PRO A 79 18.62 15.19 -0.72
N LYS A 80 19.76 15.20 -1.43
CA LYS A 80 21.08 14.81 -0.85
C LYS A 80 22.05 15.96 -0.72
N ASP A 81 22.04 16.89 -1.68
CA ASP A 81 23.13 17.86 -1.84
C ASP A 81 22.75 19.26 -1.35
N ALA A 82 21.48 19.66 -1.50
CA ALA A 82 21.01 20.99 -1.14
C ALA A 82 19.53 20.97 -0.73
N PRO A 83 19.10 21.91 0.13
CA PRO A 83 17.69 22.12 0.42
C PRO A 83 16.86 22.33 -0.85
N VAL A 84 15.67 21.73 -0.86
CA VAL A 84 14.72 21.91 -1.95
C VAL A 84 13.44 22.50 -1.40
N SER A 85 13.10 23.69 -1.89
CA SER A 85 11.84 24.35 -1.59
C SER A 85 10.78 24.01 -2.62
N PHE A 86 9.59 23.66 -2.17
CA PHE A 86 8.43 23.30 -2.97
C PHE A 86 7.33 24.31 -2.79
N LEU A 87 6.62 24.63 -3.86
CA LEU A 87 5.34 25.31 -3.76
C LEU A 87 4.24 24.25 -3.71
N ALA A 88 3.61 24.09 -2.55
CA ALA A 88 2.47 23.22 -2.38
C ALA A 88 1.20 24.05 -2.48
N GLU A 89 0.41 23.80 -3.52
CA GLU A 89 -0.86 24.46 -3.73
C GLU A 89 -2.01 23.57 -3.24
N ALA A 90 -2.89 24.14 -2.44
CA ALA A 90 -3.96 23.42 -1.75
C ALA A 90 -5.34 23.80 -2.33
N GLY A 91 -5.58 23.49 -3.61
CA GLY A 91 -6.92 23.30 -4.22
C GLY A 91 -7.94 24.46 -4.23
N THR A 92 -7.76 25.53 -3.47
CA THR A 92 -8.67 26.68 -3.40
C THR A 92 -7.89 27.95 -3.07
N LEU A 93 -8.08 28.99 -3.89
CA LEU A 93 -7.60 30.37 -3.69
C LEU A 93 -6.08 30.59 -3.71
N GLY A 94 -5.34 29.99 -4.66
CA GLY A 94 -4.00 30.46 -5.04
C GLY A 94 -2.94 30.49 -3.93
N ARG A 95 -3.25 29.92 -2.76
CA ARG A 95 -2.33 29.82 -1.63
C ARG A 95 -1.33 28.73 -1.94
N LYS A 96 -0.08 29.15 -2.04
CA LYS A 96 1.08 28.28 -2.18
C LYS A 96 1.81 28.34 -0.86
N ASP A 97 1.80 27.24 -0.12
CA ASP A 97 2.66 27.11 1.04
C ASP A 97 4.04 26.65 0.53
N GLU A 98 5.08 27.38 0.92
CA GLU A 98 6.45 27.00 0.61
C GLU A 98 6.94 25.99 1.65
N ILE A 99 7.38 24.83 1.20
CA ILE A 99 7.92 23.77 2.05
C ILE A 99 9.38 23.59 1.69
N THR A 100 10.28 23.82 2.63
CA THR A 100 11.71 23.57 2.43
C THR A 100 12.08 22.24 3.07
N ILE A 101 12.65 21.33 2.29
CA ILE A 101 13.18 20.05 2.77
C ILE A 101 14.70 20.15 2.78
N ASP A 102 15.27 20.14 3.98
CA ASP A 102 16.71 20.08 4.21
C ASP A 102 17.22 18.63 4.02
N PRO A 103 18.33 18.40 3.27
CA PRO A 103 18.96 17.09 3.14
C PRO A 103 19.29 16.44 4.48
N ASP A 104 19.69 17.24 5.47
CA ASP A 104 20.11 16.80 6.81
C ASP A 104 18.98 16.89 7.84
N GLY A 105 17.76 17.20 7.39
CA GLY A 105 16.56 17.23 8.24
C GLY A 105 16.33 15.91 8.96
N ASP A 106 15.96 15.99 10.24
CA ASP A 106 15.51 14.84 11.01
C ASP A 106 14.03 14.59 10.73
N PHE A 107 13.71 13.42 10.18
CA PHE A 107 12.38 13.05 9.75
C PHE A 107 11.99 11.72 10.37
N GLU A 108 10.82 11.68 10.99
CA GLU A 108 10.27 10.44 11.52
C GLU A 108 9.84 9.49 10.38
N PHE A 109 9.81 8.18 10.64
CA PHE A 109 9.23 7.23 9.70
C PHE A 109 7.71 7.30 9.69
N ALA A 110 7.12 7.16 8.51
CA ALA A 110 5.66 7.09 8.35
C ALA A 110 5.07 6.00 9.25
N SER A 111 3.96 6.33 9.94
CA SER A 111 3.22 5.38 10.76
C SER A 111 1.94 4.91 10.06
N ALA A 112 1.46 3.72 10.41
CA ALA A 112 0.23 3.18 9.87
C ALA A 112 -1.00 4.00 10.28
N GLY A 113 -1.09 4.37 11.56
CA GLY A 113 -2.16 5.24 12.10
C GLY A 113 -2.31 6.54 11.32
N MET A 114 -1.20 7.26 11.10
CA MET A 114 -1.17 8.51 10.33
C MET A 114 -1.72 8.36 8.91
N LEU A 115 -1.53 7.20 8.26
CA LEU A 115 -2.03 6.98 6.89
C LEU A 115 -3.43 6.37 6.80
N LEU A 116 -3.93 5.81 7.90
CA LEU A 116 -5.24 5.15 7.93
C LEU A 116 -6.31 5.99 8.63
N GLU A 117 -5.89 6.99 9.41
CA GLU A 117 -6.79 7.88 10.13
C GLU A 117 -7.80 8.52 9.17
N ASP A 118 -9.08 8.31 9.47
CA ASP A 118 -10.26 8.73 8.68
C ASP A 118 -10.26 8.32 7.19
N VAL A 119 -9.31 7.51 6.73
CA VAL A 119 -9.28 7.08 5.32
C VAL A 119 -10.39 6.07 5.07
N THR A 120 -11.25 6.38 4.09
CA THR A 120 -12.36 5.52 3.66
C THR A 120 -11.88 4.18 3.10
N PRO A 121 -12.74 3.14 3.02
CA PRO A 121 -12.36 1.85 2.45
C PRO A 121 -11.80 1.93 1.02
N SER A 122 -12.33 2.79 0.15
CA SER A 122 -11.80 3.01 -1.20
C SER A 122 -10.45 3.72 -1.19
N GLY A 123 -10.23 4.63 -0.23
CA GLY A 123 -8.91 5.22 0.03
C GLY A 123 -7.90 4.15 0.46
N ARG A 124 -8.26 3.24 1.38
CA ARG A 124 -7.38 2.15 1.82
C ARG A 124 -7.00 1.22 0.66
N LEU A 125 -7.94 0.87 -0.21
CA LEU A 125 -7.67 0.15 -1.46
C LEU A 125 -6.65 0.90 -2.32
N SER A 126 -6.89 2.19 -2.56
CA SER A 126 -6.01 3.01 -3.41
C SER A 126 -4.60 3.13 -2.83
N LEU A 127 -4.49 3.31 -1.50
CA LEU A 127 -3.23 3.33 -0.77
C LEU A 127 -2.47 2.01 -0.92
N MET A 128 -3.14 0.88 -0.70
CA MET A 128 -2.51 -0.44 -0.82
C MET A 128 -2.06 -0.74 -2.25
N SER A 129 -2.88 -0.42 -3.26
CA SER A 129 -2.52 -0.58 -4.67
C SER A 129 -1.31 0.26 -5.06
N ALA A 130 -1.21 1.50 -4.56
CA ALA A 130 -0.07 2.37 -4.83
C ALA A 130 1.21 1.85 -4.16
N LEU A 131 1.16 1.54 -2.86
CA LEU A 131 2.29 1.08 -2.06
C LEU A 131 2.85 -0.26 -2.58
N LEU A 132 2.00 -1.26 -2.79
CA LEU A 132 2.41 -2.60 -3.24
C LEU A 132 2.79 -2.63 -4.73
N GLY A 133 2.23 -1.72 -5.52
CA GLY A 133 2.37 -1.66 -6.97
C GLY A 133 3.47 -0.71 -7.43
N ALA A 134 3.05 0.38 -8.11
CA ALA A 134 3.94 1.25 -8.85
C ALA A 134 4.94 2.01 -7.97
N TRP A 135 4.58 2.38 -6.74
CA TRP A 135 5.49 3.12 -5.87
C TRP A 135 6.65 2.24 -5.41
N ALA A 136 6.40 0.95 -5.16
CA ALA A 136 7.43 0.03 -4.75
C ALA A 136 8.58 -0.09 -5.75
N SER A 137 8.28 -0.08 -7.06
CA SER A 137 9.28 -0.08 -8.12
C SER A 137 9.90 1.30 -8.32
N MET A 138 9.07 2.34 -8.45
CA MET A 138 9.51 3.73 -8.72
C MET A 138 10.49 4.24 -7.66
N PHE A 139 10.21 3.98 -6.39
CA PHE A 139 11.03 4.42 -5.27
C PHE A 139 12.00 3.35 -4.76
N ARG A 140 12.11 2.19 -5.44
CA ARG A 140 13.02 1.08 -5.11
C ARG A 140 12.84 0.56 -3.67
N THR A 141 11.61 0.55 -3.17
CA THR A 141 11.32 0.24 -1.75
C THR A 141 11.30 -1.26 -1.45
N ARG A 142 11.21 -2.12 -2.48
CA ARG A 142 11.09 -3.59 -2.32
C ARG A 142 12.20 -4.24 -1.48
N ARG A 143 13.40 -3.65 -1.45
CA ARG A 143 14.55 -4.16 -0.66
C ARG A 143 14.75 -3.43 0.67
N SER A 144 13.91 -2.43 0.97
CA SER A 144 14.01 -1.67 2.21
C SER A 144 13.39 -2.43 3.38
N LYS A 145 14.20 -2.68 4.42
CA LYS A 145 13.74 -3.29 5.67
C LYS A 145 12.73 -2.40 6.39
N SER A 146 13.00 -1.08 6.46
CA SER A 146 12.08 -0.13 7.12
C SER A 146 10.73 -0.09 6.41
N TYR A 147 10.74 -0.10 5.07
CA TYR A 147 9.52 -0.14 4.27
C TYR A 147 8.74 -1.44 4.48
N THR A 148 9.44 -2.57 4.59
CA THR A 148 8.82 -3.87 4.87
C THR A 148 8.15 -3.90 6.25
N ILE A 149 8.83 -3.40 7.28
CA ILE A 149 8.28 -3.29 8.64
C ILE A 149 7.04 -2.39 8.64
N PHE A 150 7.15 -1.21 8.04
CA PHE A 150 6.04 -0.27 7.87
C PHE A 150 4.85 -0.92 7.15
N LEU A 151 5.07 -1.56 6.01
CA LEU A 151 4.01 -2.19 5.21
C LEU A 151 3.33 -3.34 5.95
N ASN A 152 4.10 -4.16 6.68
CA ASN A 152 3.55 -5.24 7.48
C ASN A 152 2.64 -4.70 8.59
N LYS A 153 3.09 -3.63 9.28
CA LYS A 153 2.30 -2.95 10.31
C LYS A 153 1.04 -2.29 9.73
N LEU A 154 1.15 -1.60 8.59
CA LEU A 154 0.02 -0.99 7.89
C LEU A 154 -1.04 -2.03 7.53
N VAL A 155 -0.64 -3.15 6.93
CA VAL A 155 -1.57 -4.23 6.57
C VAL A 155 -2.27 -4.82 7.80
N SER A 156 -1.57 -4.94 8.92
CA SER A 156 -2.15 -5.44 10.17
C SER A 156 -3.19 -4.49 10.79
N GLU A 157 -3.13 -3.19 10.48
CA GLU A 157 -4.03 -2.16 11.03
C GLU A 157 -5.23 -1.85 10.13
N ILE A 158 -5.21 -2.26 8.85
CA ILE A 158 -6.35 -2.03 7.94
C ILE A 158 -7.58 -2.87 8.33
N VAL A 159 -7.36 -4.10 8.82
CA VAL A 159 -8.40 -5.02 9.27
C VAL A 159 -8.00 -5.61 10.63
N ASP A 160 -8.75 -5.27 11.68
CA ASP A 160 -8.46 -5.70 13.06
C ASP A 160 -8.42 -7.23 13.21
N THR A 161 -9.36 -7.92 12.56
CA THR A 161 -9.50 -9.40 12.62
C THR A 161 -9.60 -9.98 11.21
N PRO A 162 -8.47 -10.10 10.49
CA PRO A 162 -8.49 -10.57 9.11
C PRO A 162 -8.92 -12.04 9.05
N GLN A 163 -9.80 -12.36 8.10
CA GLN A 163 -10.20 -13.75 7.85
C GLN A 163 -8.99 -14.61 7.46
N ARG A 164 -9.03 -15.90 7.78
CA ARG A 164 -7.90 -16.80 7.52
C ARG A 164 -7.82 -17.23 6.06
N ALA A 165 -6.61 -17.22 5.53
CA ALA A 165 -6.20 -18.07 4.43
C ALA A 165 -5.52 -19.33 4.96
N LYS A 166 -5.47 -20.38 4.16
CA LYS A 166 -4.85 -21.66 4.54
C LYS A 166 -3.87 -22.09 3.46
N ALA A 167 -2.64 -22.39 3.84
CA ALA A 167 -1.78 -23.22 3.02
C ALA A 167 -2.34 -24.65 3.09
N VAL A 168 -2.76 -25.20 1.95
CA VAL A 168 -3.53 -26.45 1.90
C VAL A 168 -2.73 -27.63 1.36
N ALA A 169 -1.73 -27.38 0.53
CA ALA A 169 -0.87 -28.42 -0.02
C ALA A 169 0.50 -27.88 -0.41
N LYS A 170 1.51 -28.76 -0.37
CA LYS A 170 2.81 -28.55 -0.99
C LYS A 170 2.75 -28.99 -2.46
N LEU A 171 3.11 -28.10 -3.39
CA LEU A 171 3.20 -28.40 -4.82
C LEU A 171 4.60 -28.87 -5.20
N SER A 172 5.62 -28.19 -4.65
CA SER A 172 7.04 -28.53 -4.77
C SER A 172 7.78 -28.11 -3.50
N ASP A 173 9.11 -28.25 -3.44
CA ASP A 173 9.89 -27.71 -2.32
C ASP A 173 9.76 -26.19 -2.18
N GLN A 174 9.54 -25.50 -3.31
CA GLN A 174 9.50 -24.05 -3.40
C GLN A 174 8.09 -23.48 -3.49
N GLN A 175 7.05 -24.27 -3.79
CA GLN A 175 5.70 -23.75 -4.03
C GLN A 175 4.64 -24.42 -3.15
N ILE A 176 3.70 -23.60 -2.70
CA ILE A 176 2.54 -24.01 -1.91
C ILE A 176 1.24 -23.58 -2.58
N LEU A 177 0.20 -24.39 -2.37
CA LEU A 177 -1.16 -24.04 -2.72
C LEU A 177 -1.84 -23.42 -1.49
N ILE A 178 -2.45 -22.26 -1.70
CA ILE A 178 -3.17 -21.51 -0.68
C ILE A 178 -4.66 -21.44 -1.08
N SER A 179 -5.56 -21.60 -0.12
CA SER A 179 -6.99 -21.35 -0.29
C SER A 179 -7.45 -20.21 0.62
N ALA A 180 -8.27 -19.30 0.11
CA ALA A 180 -8.95 -18.29 0.89
C ALA A 180 -10.36 -18.03 0.36
N GLY A 181 -11.31 -17.74 1.26
CA GLY A 181 -12.62 -17.23 0.85
C GLY A 181 -12.57 -15.72 0.63
N LEU A 182 -13.12 -15.26 -0.49
CA LEU A 182 -13.38 -13.84 -0.76
C LEU A 182 -14.89 -13.54 -0.63
N PRO A 183 -15.28 -12.31 -0.28
CA PRO A 183 -16.70 -11.92 -0.29
C PRO A 183 -17.29 -12.10 -1.70
N VAL A 184 -18.54 -12.52 -1.80
CA VAL A 184 -19.23 -12.66 -3.11
C VAL A 184 -19.21 -11.33 -3.89
N ALA A 185 -19.32 -10.21 -3.18
CA ALA A 185 -19.27 -8.87 -3.76
C ALA A 185 -17.85 -8.37 -4.09
N PHE A 186 -16.79 -9.20 -3.97
CA PHE A 186 -15.42 -8.77 -4.25
C PHE A 186 -15.20 -8.39 -5.72
N GLY A 187 -15.84 -9.13 -6.64
CA GLY A 187 -15.67 -8.94 -8.07
C GLY A 187 -14.34 -9.49 -8.58
N GLU A 188 -13.82 -8.91 -9.67
CA GLU A 188 -12.59 -9.34 -10.32
C GLU A 188 -11.34 -9.06 -9.46
N ILE A 189 -10.42 -10.03 -9.42
CA ILE A 189 -9.14 -9.90 -8.74
C ILE A 189 -8.10 -9.35 -9.72
N GLU A 190 -7.57 -8.15 -9.43
CA GLU A 190 -6.53 -7.51 -10.24
C GLU A 190 -5.11 -7.96 -9.81
N ALA A 191 -4.91 -8.12 -8.50
CA ALA A 191 -3.63 -8.57 -7.97
C ALA A 191 -3.77 -9.22 -6.59
N VAL A 192 -2.83 -10.13 -6.31
CA VAL A 192 -2.63 -10.70 -4.98
C VAL A 192 -1.18 -10.50 -4.59
N TYR A 193 -0.97 -10.05 -3.36
CA TYR A 193 0.35 -9.88 -2.76
C TYR A 193 0.47 -10.71 -1.50
N ILE A 194 1.64 -11.30 -1.29
CA ILE A 194 2.09 -11.79 0.01
C ILE A 194 2.85 -10.65 0.67
N VAL A 195 2.48 -10.31 1.90
CA VAL A 195 3.20 -9.36 2.77
C VAL A 195 3.57 -10.08 4.05
N SER A 196 4.87 -10.23 4.31
CA SER A 196 5.40 -10.86 5.53
C SER A 196 6.45 -9.98 6.19
N SER A 197 7.00 -10.42 7.32
CA SER A 197 8.09 -9.72 7.99
C SER A 197 9.40 -9.70 7.19
N PHE A 198 9.52 -10.54 6.15
CA PHE A 198 10.72 -10.64 5.30
C PHE A 198 10.63 -9.82 4.02
N GLY A 199 9.43 -9.36 3.65
CA GLY A 199 9.22 -8.59 2.45
C GLY A 199 7.81 -8.75 1.93
N PHE A 200 7.59 -8.26 0.71
CA PHE A 200 6.34 -8.45 -0.01
C PHE A 200 6.60 -8.78 -1.46
N ARG A 201 5.68 -9.53 -2.07
CA ARG A 201 5.73 -9.91 -3.48
C ARG A 201 4.33 -10.06 -4.06
N ARG A 202 4.19 -9.72 -5.34
CA ARG A 202 2.99 -10.05 -6.12
C ARG A 202 3.04 -11.52 -6.52
N LEU A 203 1.92 -12.23 -6.42
CA LEU A 203 1.81 -13.57 -6.98
C LEU A 203 1.87 -13.50 -8.51
N ALA A 204 2.68 -14.38 -9.11
CA ALA A 204 2.92 -14.38 -10.55
C ALA A 204 1.75 -14.98 -11.34
N LEU A 205 1.08 -15.98 -10.76
CA LEU A 205 -0.07 -16.63 -11.37
C LEU A 205 -1.37 -15.97 -10.91
N PRO A 206 -2.31 -15.71 -11.83
CA PRO A 206 -3.63 -15.23 -11.44
C PRO A 206 -4.30 -16.26 -10.50
N PRO A 207 -5.11 -15.82 -9.52
CA PRO A 207 -5.86 -16.74 -8.68
C PRO A 207 -6.89 -17.53 -9.49
N HIS A 208 -7.19 -18.74 -9.03
CA HIS A 208 -8.26 -19.56 -9.57
C HIS A 208 -9.45 -19.55 -8.60
N GLU A 209 -10.64 -19.16 -9.07
CA GLU A 209 -11.86 -19.24 -8.29
C GLU A 209 -12.58 -20.56 -8.56
N SER A 210 -12.88 -21.31 -7.50
CA SER A 210 -13.67 -22.54 -7.61
C SER A 210 -15.10 -22.23 -8.02
N SER A 211 -15.79 -23.25 -8.55
CA SER A 211 -17.25 -23.24 -8.58
C SER A 211 -17.82 -23.03 -7.16
N GLU A 212 -19.01 -22.44 -7.08
CA GLU A 212 -19.68 -22.22 -5.79
C GLU A 212 -19.93 -23.56 -5.09
N GLY A 213 -19.42 -23.69 -3.86
CA GLY A 213 -19.68 -24.87 -3.04
C GLY A 213 -21.14 -24.91 -2.55
N PRO A 214 -21.55 -25.96 -1.82
CA PRO A 214 -22.92 -26.17 -1.32
C PRO A 214 -23.50 -25.05 -0.43
N GLN A 215 -22.67 -24.09 -0.01
CA GLN A 215 -23.06 -22.92 0.79
C GLN A 215 -22.97 -21.60 0.00
N GLY A 216 -22.85 -21.64 -1.34
CA GLY A 216 -22.68 -20.46 -2.20
C GLY A 216 -21.34 -19.73 -2.01
N LYS A 217 -20.40 -20.32 -1.28
CA LYS A 217 -19.08 -19.72 -1.01
C LYS A 217 -18.07 -20.21 -2.04
N LYS A 218 -17.57 -19.31 -2.88
CA LYS A 218 -16.42 -19.55 -3.75
C LYS A 218 -15.14 -19.61 -2.92
N GLN A 219 -14.27 -20.55 -3.25
CA GLN A 219 -12.91 -20.59 -2.73
C GLN A 219 -11.96 -20.07 -3.79
N THR A 220 -11.09 -19.16 -3.40
CA THR A 220 -10.02 -18.66 -4.25
C THR A 220 -8.75 -19.44 -3.92
N TYR A 221 -8.19 -20.10 -4.93
CA TYR A 221 -6.94 -20.82 -4.87
C TYR A 221 -5.82 -19.98 -5.49
N MET A 222 -4.67 -19.98 -4.81
CA MET A 222 -3.51 -19.18 -5.17
C MET A 222 -2.26 -20.01 -5.00
N ILE A 223 -1.25 -19.76 -5.83
CA ILE A 223 0.05 -20.42 -5.73
C ILE A 223 1.09 -19.37 -5.36
N ALA A 224 1.85 -19.67 -4.32
CA ALA A 224 2.88 -18.79 -3.80
C ALA A 224 4.16 -19.57 -3.57
N ASP A 225 5.29 -18.86 -3.64
CA ASP A 225 6.54 -19.41 -3.16
C ASP A 225 6.43 -19.70 -1.65
N ARG A 226 7.07 -20.76 -1.19
CA ARG A 226 7.12 -21.13 0.21
C ARG A 226 7.95 -20.13 1.00
N ASP A 227 9.07 -19.72 0.42
CA ASP A 227 10.01 -18.76 1.00
C ASP A 227 9.31 -17.47 1.41
N GLY A 228 9.45 -17.12 2.70
CA GLY A 228 8.86 -15.92 3.30
C GLY A 228 7.39 -16.07 3.68
N THR A 229 6.82 -17.29 3.71
CA THR A 229 5.46 -17.59 4.23
C THR A 229 5.47 -18.46 5.48
N GLU A 230 6.63 -19.01 5.87
CA GLU A 230 6.78 -20.04 6.90
C GLU A 230 6.34 -19.56 8.28
N ASN A 231 6.63 -18.30 8.59
CA ASN A 231 6.32 -17.66 9.87
C ASN A 231 4.97 -16.93 9.87
N GLY A 232 4.15 -17.19 8.85
CA GLY A 232 2.90 -16.48 8.62
C GLY A 232 3.09 -15.22 7.76
N ALA A 233 2.00 -14.81 7.13
CA ALA A 233 1.98 -13.67 6.23
C ALA A 233 0.54 -13.12 6.10
N TYR A 234 0.41 -11.98 5.46
CA TYR A 234 -0.86 -11.49 4.96
C TYR A 234 -0.95 -11.72 3.45
N LEU A 235 -2.10 -12.19 3.00
CA LEU A 235 -2.52 -12.07 1.61
C LEU A 235 -3.30 -10.78 1.47
N VAL A 236 -2.81 -9.88 0.62
CA VAL A 236 -3.50 -8.64 0.25
C VAL A 236 -4.03 -8.82 -1.16
N VAL A 237 -5.34 -8.90 -1.29
CA VAL A 237 -6.05 -9.08 -2.57
C VAL A 237 -6.70 -7.75 -2.94
N THR A 238 -6.33 -7.23 -4.12
CA THR A 238 -6.89 -5.99 -4.67
C THR A 238 -7.74 -6.31 -5.89
N GLY A 239 -8.95 -5.76 -5.94
CA GLY A 239 -9.80 -5.70 -7.12
C GLY A 239 -10.16 -4.24 -7.43
N GLY A 240 -10.89 -4.00 -8.53
CA GLY A 240 -11.18 -2.64 -8.99
C GLY A 240 -12.01 -1.79 -8.01
N ARG A 241 -12.72 -2.42 -7.06
CA ARG A 241 -13.54 -1.74 -6.03
C ARG A 241 -13.40 -2.31 -4.63
N ALA A 242 -12.60 -3.35 -4.45
CA ALA A 242 -12.55 -4.10 -3.20
C ALA A 242 -11.10 -4.40 -2.78
N LEU A 243 -10.88 -4.35 -1.46
CA LEU A 243 -9.66 -4.77 -0.80
C LEU A 243 -10.02 -5.90 0.16
N ALA A 244 -9.28 -7.01 0.11
CA ALA A 244 -9.41 -8.08 1.07
C ALA A 244 -8.03 -8.43 1.63
N ILE A 245 -7.94 -8.43 2.97
CA ILE A 245 -6.76 -8.88 3.69
C ILE A 245 -7.10 -10.22 4.34
N ARG A 246 -6.23 -11.20 4.16
CA ARG A 246 -6.33 -12.52 4.81
C ARG A 246 -5.06 -12.85 5.55
N HIS A 247 -5.20 -13.44 6.73
CA HIS A 247 -4.05 -13.92 7.47
C HIS A 247 -3.74 -15.37 7.08
N LEU A 248 -2.54 -15.58 6.53
CA LEU A 248 -1.97 -16.89 6.27
C LEU A 248 -1.19 -17.32 7.52
N ALA A 249 -1.73 -18.29 8.25
CA ALA A 249 -1.05 -18.81 9.44
C ALA A 249 0.19 -19.64 9.05
N ALA A 250 1.23 -19.54 9.89
CA ALA A 250 2.39 -20.42 9.84
C ALA A 250 1.93 -21.89 9.82
N THR A 251 2.34 -22.63 8.80
CA THR A 251 1.94 -24.03 8.60
C THR A 251 3.20 -24.87 8.35
N PRO A 252 3.84 -25.42 9.40
CA PRO A 252 5.16 -26.04 9.29
C PRO A 252 5.15 -27.33 8.47
N VAL A 253 4.04 -28.08 8.53
CA VAL A 253 3.86 -29.35 7.81
C VAL A 253 2.67 -29.22 6.87
N LEU A 254 2.93 -29.31 5.57
CA LEU A 254 1.92 -29.33 4.53
C LEU A 254 1.81 -30.73 3.92
N PRO A 255 0.59 -31.25 3.68
CA PRO A 255 0.44 -32.50 2.95
C PRO A 255 0.93 -32.32 1.51
N SER A 256 1.39 -33.41 0.88
CA SER A 256 1.64 -33.41 -0.56
C SER A 256 0.35 -33.12 -1.33
N LEU A 257 0.47 -32.57 -2.54
CA LEU A 257 -0.66 -32.35 -3.43
C LEU A 257 -1.54 -33.60 -3.58
N SER A 258 -0.92 -34.78 -3.79
CA SER A 258 -1.66 -36.05 -3.94
C SER A 258 -2.46 -36.40 -2.69
N ARG A 259 -1.89 -36.22 -1.49
CA ARG A 259 -2.59 -36.50 -0.22
C ARG A 259 -3.74 -35.52 0.01
N TRP A 260 -3.53 -34.24 -0.30
CA TRP A 260 -4.58 -33.24 -0.20
C TRP A 260 -5.73 -33.51 -1.17
N TRP A 261 -5.40 -33.88 -2.42
CA TRP A 261 -6.41 -34.18 -3.45
C TRP A 261 -7.27 -35.40 -3.11
N LEU A 262 -6.65 -36.45 -2.57
CA LEU A 262 -7.37 -37.64 -2.09
C LEU A 262 -8.35 -37.29 -0.96
N ALA A 263 -7.96 -36.40 -0.06
CA ALA A 263 -8.79 -35.99 1.07
C ALA A 263 -9.96 -35.06 0.71
N ARG A 264 -9.87 -34.32 -0.42
CA ARG A 264 -10.86 -33.30 -0.80
C ARG A 264 -11.93 -33.76 -1.79
N GLY A 265 -11.85 -34.99 -2.30
CA GLY A 265 -12.81 -35.52 -3.27
C GLY A 265 -12.60 -34.91 -4.67
N LYS A 266 -12.52 -35.76 -5.69
CA LYS A 266 -12.20 -35.37 -7.07
C LYS A 266 -13.44 -34.80 -7.76
N SER A 267 -13.48 -33.49 -8.03
CA SER A 267 -14.45 -32.96 -9.01
C SER A 267 -14.05 -31.64 -9.68
N ASP A 268 -13.06 -30.91 -9.17
CA ASP A 268 -12.66 -29.63 -9.77
C ASP A 268 -11.57 -29.84 -10.84
N ALA A 269 -12.00 -29.99 -12.09
CA ALA A 269 -11.13 -30.18 -13.24
C ALA A 269 -10.31 -28.91 -13.55
N ASP A 270 -10.93 -27.74 -13.40
CA ASP A 270 -10.30 -26.45 -13.69
C ASP A 270 -9.21 -26.12 -12.66
N LEU A 271 -9.45 -26.43 -11.38
CA LEU A 271 -8.43 -26.33 -10.35
C LEU A 271 -7.24 -27.27 -10.61
N ARG A 272 -7.51 -28.48 -11.14
CA ARG A 272 -6.44 -29.40 -11.52
C ARG A 272 -5.61 -28.82 -12.65
N GLU A 273 -6.25 -28.30 -13.69
CA GLU A 273 -5.56 -27.67 -14.81
C GLU A 273 -4.74 -26.46 -14.35
N TYR A 274 -5.31 -25.61 -13.49
CA TYR A 274 -4.62 -24.48 -12.87
C TYR A 274 -3.32 -24.92 -12.18
N ILE A 275 -3.38 -25.96 -11.36
CA ILE A 275 -2.22 -26.49 -10.64
C ILE A 275 -1.20 -27.12 -11.60
N ILE A 276 -1.64 -27.88 -12.61
CA ILE A 276 -0.74 -28.46 -13.62
C ILE A 276 0.00 -27.36 -14.37
N ARG A 277 -0.71 -26.30 -14.81
CA ARG A 277 -0.10 -25.14 -15.50
C ARG A 277 0.93 -24.43 -14.62
N ALA A 278 0.71 -24.39 -13.31
CA ALA A 278 1.65 -23.80 -12.38
C ALA A 278 2.91 -24.64 -12.20
N ILE A 279 2.76 -25.96 -12.03
CA ILE A 279 3.88 -26.89 -11.88
C ILE A 279 4.71 -26.95 -13.17
N ALA A 280 4.08 -26.93 -14.34
CA ALA A 280 4.79 -26.95 -15.63
C ALA A 280 5.61 -25.68 -15.93
N ARG A 281 5.42 -24.60 -15.17
CA ARG A 281 6.13 -23.31 -15.31
C ARG A 281 7.22 -23.10 -14.26
N GLY A 282 7.28 -23.95 -13.23
CA GLY A 282 8.30 -23.94 -12.18
C GLY A 282 9.44 -24.90 -12.53
#